data_AF-A0A6N2VMT9-F1
#
_entry.id   AF-A0A6N2VMT9-F1
#
_cell.length_a   1.000
_cell.length_b   1.000
_cell.length_c   1.000
_cell.angle_alpha   90.00
_cell.angle_beta   90.00
_cell.angle_gamma   90.00
#
_symmetry.space_group_name_H-M   'P 1'
#
loop_
_entity.id
_entity.type
_entity.pdbx_description
1 polymer ?
#
loop_
_entity_poly.entity_id
_entity_poly.type
_entity_poly.pdbx_seq_one_letter_code
_entity_poly.pdbx_strand_id
1 'polypeptide(L)'
;MGRRRKDPGDNKLPPRVSKTRTRYYYKPTSRETVTLGPITLTMSALWKRYEEERRNYSDVMTFEKLWKMFLKSAYYTELAIRTQRDYLQHQKKLLAVFGKVKADLIKPETFVSLWIVVACKVKIRPIRK
;
A
#
# COMPACT_ATOMS: atom_id res chain seq x y z
N MET A 1 17.59 -9.07 10.81
CA MET A 1 17.95 -7.89 11.63
C MET A 1 18.37 -6.75 10.70
N GLY A 2 17.81 -5.55 10.84
CA GLY A 2 18.13 -4.40 9.97
C GLY A 2 19.56 -3.91 10.17
N ARG A 3 20.23 -3.50 9.09
CA ARG A 3 21.60 -2.94 9.14
C ARG A 3 21.61 -1.67 9.98
N ARG A 4 22.48 -1.60 10.99
CA ARG A 4 22.71 -0.39 11.78
C ARG A 4 23.25 0.74 10.89
N ARG A 5 22.92 1.98 11.24
CA ARG A 5 23.42 3.16 10.52
C ARG A 5 24.93 3.28 10.70
N LYS A 6 25.61 3.83 9.68
CA LYS A 6 27.06 4.05 9.72
C LYS A 6 27.45 5.06 10.79
N ASP A 7 26.69 6.15 10.87
CA ASP A 7 26.93 7.23 11.82
C ASP A 7 26.07 7.06 13.09
N PRO A 8 26.67 6.98 14.29
CA PRO A 8 25.93 6.81 15.54
C PRO A 8 24.96 7.96 15.86
N GLY A 9 25.30 9.19 15.44
CA GLY A 9 24.44 10.37 15.62
C GLY A 9 23.12 10.29 14.86
N ASP A 10 23.07 9.49 13.78
CA ASP A 10 21.88 9.33 12.95
C ASP A 10 20.87 8.34 13.51
N ASN A 11 21.19 7.68 14.63
CA ASN A 11 20.26 6.79 15.32
C ASN A 11 19.01 7.52 15.85
N LYS A 12 19.08 8.84 16.01
CA LYS A 12 17.95 9.70 16.42
C LYS A 12 16.98 10.00 15.28
N LEU A 13 17.37 9.72 14.04
CA LEU A 13 16.56 10.04 12.86
C LEU A 13 15.41 9.03 12.69
N PRO A 14 14.25 9.49 12.20
CA PRO A 14 13.11 8.61 11.93
C PRO A 14 13.47 7.46 10.97
N PRO A 15 12.69 6.36 10.98
CA PRO A 15 12.91 5.23 10.09
C PRO A 15 12.93 5.66 8.63
N ARG A 16 13.88 5.10 7.85
CA ARG A 16 14.01 5.36 6.40
C ARG A 16 14.22 6.84 6.03
N VAL A 17 14.55 7.67 7.02
CA VAL A 17 15.06 9.03 6.82
C VAL A 17 16.57 8.98 6.87
N SER A 18 17.22 9.62 5.91
CA SER A 18 18.67 9.78 5.88
C SER A 18 19.01 11.22 5.55
N LYS A 19 20.26 11.60 5.80
CA LYS A 19 20.73 12.96 5.59
C LYS A 19 21.78 12.99 4.48
N THR A 20 21.76 14.08 3.73
CA THR A 20 22.88 14.52 2.89
C THR A 20 23.58 15.67 3.62
N ARG A 21 24.66 16.20 3.04
CA ARG A 21 25.36 17.39 3.56
C ARG A 21 24.43 18.59 3.83
N THR A 22 23.35 18.72 3.08
CA THR A 22 22.50 19.93 3.10
C THR A 22 21.06 19.69 3.54
N ARG A 23 20.52 18.46 3.39
CA ARG A 23 19.09 18.18 3.51
C ARG A 23 18.81 16.80 4.11
N TYR A 24 17.62 16.66 4.70
CA TYR A 24 17.04 15.38 5.08
C TYR A 24 16.10 14.87 3.98
N TYR A 25 16.21 13.58 3.68
CA TYR A 25 15.35 12.90 2.72
C TYR A 25 14.72 11.64 3.33
N TYR A 26 13.46 11.42 3.00
CA TYR A 26 12.67 10.27 3.37
C TYR A 26 12.51 9.35 2.16
N LYS A 27 12.71 8.04 2.36
CA LYS A 27 12.52 7.02 1.31
C LYS A 27 11.34 6.13 1.65
N PRO A 28 10.09 6.48 1.27
CA PRO A 28 8.88 5.71 1.56
C PRO A 28 8.83 4.36 0.82
N THR A 29 9.30 4.34 -0.43
CA THR A 29 9.50 3.12 -1.24
C THR A 29 10.97 3.09 -1.71
N SER A 30 11.49 1.95 -2.16
CA SER A 30 12.88 1.86 -2.64
C SER A 30 13.18 2.76 -3.85
N ARG A 31 12.15 3.16 -4.60
CA ARG A 31 12.26 3.98 -5.83
C ARG A 31 12.02 5.47 -5.60
N GLU A 32 11.32 5.82 -4.53
CA GLU A 32 10.85 7.18 -4.29
C GLU A 32 11.67 7.84 -3.19
N THR A 33 12.01 9.10 -3.38
CA THR A 33 12.72 9.92 -2.41
C THR A 33 12.00 11.25 -2.26
N VAL A 34 11.56 11.56 -1.06
CA VAL A 34 10.89 12.81 -0.71
C VAL A 34 11.82 13.65 0.14
N THR A 35 11.94 14.94 -0.18
CA THR A 35 12.78 15.86 0.59
C THR A 35 11.98 16.41 1.77
N LEU A 36 12.43 16.19 3.00
CA LEU A 36 11.74 16.69 4.20
C LEU A 36 12.12 18.15 4.53
N GLY A 37 13.38 18.53 4.27
CA GLY A 37 13.86 19.88 4.56
C GLY A 37 15.38 20.02 4.67
N PRO A 38 15.88 21.22 4.99
CA PRO A 38 17.30 21.48 5.22
C PRO A 38 17.83 20.82 6.51
N ILE A 39 19.14 20.63 6.62
CA ILE A 39 19.79 20.04 7.80
C ILE A 39 19.69 20.91 9.06
N THR A 40 19.50 22.22 8.87
CA THR A 40 19.34 23.21 9.95
C THR A 40 18.03 23.08 10.72
N LEU A 41 17.10 22.23 10.24
CA LEU A 41 15.81 22.02 10.88
C LEU A 41 15.97 21.43 12.29
N THR A 42 15.15 21.89 13.23
CA THR A 42 15.06 21.26 14.55
C THR A 42 14.52 19.85 14.43
N MET A 43 14.95 18.96 15.35
CA MET A 43 14.54 17.57 15.32
C MET A 43 13.01 17.42 15.42
N SER A 44 12.35 18.21 16.27
CA SER A 44 10.90 18.21 16.40
C SER A 44 10.18 18.57 15.09
N ALA A 45 10.64 19.61 14.39
CA ALA A 45 10.08 19.98 13.09
C ALA A 45 10.30 18.88 12.04
N LEU A 46 11.42 18.15 12.10
CA LEU A 46 11.72 17.05 11.20
C LEU A 46 10.75 15.87 11.43
N TRP A 47 10.50 15.52 12.69
CA TRP A 47 9.53 14.48 13.06
C TRP A 47 8.12 14.84 12.60
N LYS A 48 7.69 16.10 12.80
CA LYS A 48 6.38 16.57 12.35
C LYS A 48 6.20 16.40 10.83
N ARG A 49 7.16 16.89 10.03
CA ARG A 49 7.11 16.75 8.57
C ARG A 49 7.16 15.28 8.11
N TYR A 50 7.95 14.46 8.79
CA TYR A 50 8.01 13.03 8.52
C TYR A 50 6.65 12.36 8.76
N GLU A 51 5.95 12.69 9.84
CA GLU A 51 4.62 12.16 10.15
C GLU A 51 3.57 12.61 9.14
N GLU A 52 3.56 13.88 8.75
CA GLU A 52 2.69 14.42 7.71
C GLU A 52 2.90 13.67 6.39
N GLU A 53 4.15 13.53 5.95
CA GLU A 53 4.46 12.84 4.69
C GLU A 53 4.08 11.36 4.75
N ARG A 54 4.41 10.69 5.86
CA ARG A 54 4.01 9.30 6.09
C ARG A 54 2.48 9.16 6.09
N ARG A 55 1.77 10.15 6.66
CA ARG A 55 0.30 10.18 6.66
C ARG A 55 -0.23 10.31 5.24
N ASN A 56 0.30 11.21 4.43
CA ASN A 56 -0.10 11.39 3.02
C ASN A 56 0.03 10.08 2.22
N TYR A 57 1.15 9.36 2.37
CA TYR A 57 1.32 8.04 1.77
C TYR A 57 0.31 7.01 2.30
N SER A 58 0.01 7.06 3.60
CA SER A 58 -0.98 6.19 4.23
C SER A 58 -2.44 6.61 4.01
N ASP A 59 -2.70 7.81 3.48
CA ASP A 59 -4.06 8.32 3.26
C ASP A 59 -4.57 7.97 1.86
N VAL A 60 -3.68 7.57 0.94
CA VAL A 60 -4.08 7.07 -0.39
C VAL A 60 -5.00 5.86 -0.21
N MET A 61 -6.30 6.07 -0.46
CA MET A 61 -7.34 5.04 -0.36
C MET A 61 -7.25 4.11 -1.57
N THR A 62 -6.52 3.01 -1.39
CA THR A 62 -6.45 1.94 -2.39
C THR A 62 -7.56 0.92 -2.18
N PHE A 63 -7.87 0.15 -3.23
CA PHE A 63 -8.81 -0.96 -3.13
C PHE A 63 -8.45 -1.94 -2.00
N GLU A 64 -7.16 -2.21 -1.79
CA GLU A 64 -6.71 -3.08 -0.71
C GLU A 64 -7.08 -2.55 0.68
N LYS A 65 -6.98 -1.22 0.91
CA LYS A 65 -7.40 -0.61 2.18
C LYS A 65 -8.90 -0.71 2.37
N LEU A 66 -9.69 -0.37 1.36
CA LEU A 66 -11.14 -0.51 1.41
C LEU A 66 -11.55 -1.94 1.72
N TRP A 67 -10.91 -2.91 1.08
CA TRP A 67 -11.20 -4.32 1.34
C TRP A 67 -10.82 -4.73 2.77
N LYS A 68 -9.69 -4.25 3.31
CA LYS A 68 -9.34 -4.49 4.72
C LYS A 68 -10.34 -3.86 5.69
N MET A 69 -10.90 -2.69 5.36
CA MET A 69 -11.96 -2.07 6.15
C MET A 69 -13.24 -2.91 6.08
N PHE A 70 -13.60 -3.43 4.91
CA PHE A 70 -14.73 -4.34 4.73
C PHE A 70 -14.58 -5.61 5.58
N LEU A 71 -13.41 -6.24 5.60
CA LEU A 71 -13.16 -7.42 6.43
C LEU A 71 -13.25 -7.16 7.95
N LYS A 72 -13.10 -5.90 8.37
CA LYS A 72 -13.26 -5.48 9.78
C LYS A 72 -14.68 -5.04 10.12
N SER A 73 -15.55 -4.89 9.12
CA SER A 73 -16.94 -4.46 9.33
C SER A 73 -17.76 -5.56 9.98
N ALA A 74 -18.76 -5.16 10.78
CA ALA A 74 -19.69 -6.07 11.45
C ALA A 74 -20.39 -7.00 10.44
N TYR A 75 -20.71 -6.45 9.26
CA TYR A 75 -21.31 -7.21 8.16
C TYR A 75 -20.50 -8.46 7.83
N TYR A 76 -19.18 -8.35 7.66
CA TYR A 76 -18.33 -9.49 7.34
C TYR A 76 -18.25 -10.52 8.47
N THR A 77 -18.14 -10.05 9.71
CA THR A 77 -18.00 -10.92 10.89
C THR A 77 -19.25 -11.73 11.19
N GLU A 78 -20.42 -11.22 10.83
CA GLU A 78 -21.73 -11.88 11.02
C GLU A 78 -22.02 -12.96 9.97
N LEU A 79 -21.29 -12.99 8.84
CA LEU A 79 -21.49 -14.04 7.83
C LEU A 79 -21.08 -15.43 8.33
N ALA A 80 -21.73 -16.45 7.79
CA ALA A 80 -21.33 -17.83 7.98
C ALA A 80 -19.86 -18.08 7.55
N ILE A 81 -19.17 -18.94 8.30
CA ILE A 81 -17.74 -19.27 8.11
C ILE A 81 -17.46 -19.75 6.68
N ARG A 82 -18.39 -20.48 6.06
CA ARG A 82 -18.25 -20.95 4.67
C ARG A 82 -18.15 -19.78 3.70
N THR A 83 -19.03 -18.80 3.83
CA THR A 83 -19.11 -17.62 2.99
C THR A 83 -17.89 -16.72 3.22
N GLN A 84 -17.45 -16.54 4.47
CA GLN A 84 -16.21 -15.84 4.79
C GLN A 84 -14.99 -16.43 4.04
N ARG A 85 -14.88 -17.77 4.03
CA ARG A 85 -13.81 -18.45 3.28
C ARG A 85 -13.89 -18.20 1.78
N ASP A 86 -15.08 -18.18 1.19
CA ASP A 86 -15.25 -17.88 -0.23
C ASP A 86 -14.81 -16.45 -0.56
N TYR A 87 -15.20 -15.46 0.25
CA TYR A 87 -14.72 -14.08 0.11
C TYR A 87 -13.19 -13.98 0.13
N LEU A 88 -12.51 -14.67 1.05
CA LEU A 88 -11.04 -14.69 1.12
C LEU A 88 -10.39 -15.35 -0.11
N GLN A 89 -11.02 -16.37 -0.68
CA GLN A 89 -10.51 -17.01 -1.91
C GLN A 89 -10.65 -16.08 -3.11
N HIS A 90 -11.80 -15.41 -3.27
CA HIS A 90 -12.05 -14.48 -4.38
C HIS A 90 -11.22 -13.20 -4.26
N GLN A 91 -11.00 -12.72 -3.04
CA GLN A 91 -10.18 -11.55 -2.75
C GLN A 91 -8.78 -11.67 -3.36
N LYS A 92 -8.14 -12.84 -3.32
CA LYS A 92 -6.78 -13.02 -3.87
C LYS A 92 -6.71 -12.65 -5.35
N LYS A 93 -7.75 -13.00 -6.13
CA LYS A 93 -7.83 -12.66 -7.57
C LYS A 93 -8.09 -11.17 -7.77
N LEU A 94 -8.96 -10.58 -6.96
CA LEU A 94 -9.27 -9.14 -7.04
C LEU A 94 -8.08 -8.27 -6.62
N LEU A 95 -7.38 -8.63 -5.54
CA LEU A 95 -6.18 -7.92 -5.09
C LEU A 95 -5.03 -7.99 -6.10
N ALA A 96 -4.89 -9.11 -6.82
CA ALA A 96 -3.87 -9.24 -7.85
C ALA A 96 -4.05 -8.21 -8.99
N VAL A 97 -5.29 -7.83 -9.28
CA VAL A 97 -5.62 -6.90 -10.37
C VAL A 97 -5.78 -5.45 -9.88
N PHE A 98 -6.44 -5.26 -8.74
CA PHE A 98 -6.81 -3.93 -8.23
C PHE A 98 -5.99 -3.45 -7.04
N GLY A 99 -5.11 -4.27 -6.46
CA GLY A 99 -4.52 -4.00 -5.13
C GLY A 99 -3.81 -2.64 -5.01
N LYS A 100 -3.15 -2.18 -6.07
CA LYS A 100 -2.43 -0.88 -6.10
C LYS A 100 -3.25 0.25 -6.72
N VAL A 101 -4.46 -0.02 -7.19
CA VAL A 101 -5.32 0.97 -7.85
C VAL A 101 -5.98 1.84 -6.77
N LYS A 102 -5.95 3.17 -6.99
CA LYS A 102 -6.68 4.13 -6.16
C LYS A 102 -8.18 3.90 -6.33
N ALA A 103 -8.94 3.96 -5.23
CA ALA A 103 -10.37 3.70 -5.24
C ALA A 103 -11.14 4.58 -6.24
N ASP A 104 -10.75 5.85 -6.34
CA ASP A 104 -11.40 6.85 -7.20
C ASP A 104 -11.25 6.56 -8.70
N LEU A 105 -10.28 5.72 -9.08
CA LEU A 105 -10.02 5.34 -10.47
C LEU A 105 -10.78 4.08 -10.89
N ILE A 106 -11.52 3.46 -9.99
CA ILE A 106 -12.28 2.24 -10.29
C ILE A 106 -13.59 2.63 -10.99
N LYS A 107 -13.53 2.69 -12.32
CA LYS A 107 -14.71 2.88 -13.17
C LYS A 107 -15.47 1.57 -13.38
N PRO A 108 -16.80 1.61 -13.59
CA PRO A 108 -17.60 0.43 -13.93
C PRO A 108 -17.10 -0.26 -15.20
N GLU A 109 -16.59 0.50 -16.17
CA GLU A 109 -15.96 -0.01 -17.41
C GLU A 109 -14.80 -0.97 -17.12
N THR A 110 -14.02 -0.71 -16.06
CA THR A 110 -12.90 -1.57 -15.65
C THR A 110 -13.41 -2.94 -15.21
N PHE A 111 -14.59 -3.02 -14.58
CA PHE A 111 -15.19 -4.29 -14.18
C PHE A 111 -15.66 -5.09 -15.40
N VAL A 112 -16.31 -4.45 -16.36
CA VAL A 112 -16.79 -5.10 -17.60
C VAL A 112 -15.61 -5.66 -18.41
N SER A 113 -14.56 -4.85 -18.56
CA SER A 113 -13.33 -5.24 -19.25
C SER A 113 -12.65 -6.43 -18.55
N LEU A 114 -12.61 -6.43 -17.21
CA LEU A 114 -12.07 -7.56 -16.45
C LEU A 114 -12.88 -8.82 -16.63
N TRP A 115 -14.21 -8.72 -16.64
CA TRP A 115 -15.11 -9.86 -16.84
C TRP A 115 -14.89 -10.51 -18.19
N ILE A 116 -14.75 -9.71 -19.25
CA ILE A 116 -14.42 -10.20 -20.60
C ILE A 116 -13.07 -10.92 -20.59
N VAL A 117 -12.03 -10.32 -19.99
CA VAL A 117 -10.70 -10.93 -19.92
C VAL A 117 -10.68 -12.21 -19.08
N VAL A 118 -11.35 -12.23 -17.92
CA VAL A 118 -11.44 -13.42 -17.05
C VAL A 118 -12.24 -14.52 -17.72
N ALA A 119 -13.38 -14.21 -18.35
CA ALA A 119 -14.16 -15.18 -19.12
C ALA A 119 -13.37 -15.75 -20.29
N CYS A 120 -12.61 -14.91 -21.00
CA CYS A 120 -11.76 -15.33 -22.12
C CYS A 120 -10.57 -16.19 -21.65
N LYS A 121 -9.95 -15.86 -20.51
CA LYS A 121 -8.80 -16.60 -19.95
C LYS A 121 -9.19 -17.94 -19.31
N VAL A 122 -10.43 -18.08 -18.84
CA VAL A 122 -10.99 -19.38 -18.39
C VAL A 122 -11.26 -20.32 -19.57
N LYS A 123 -11.56 -19.79 -20.76
CA LYS A 123 -11.81 -20.60 -21.98
C LYS A 123 -10.54 -21.22 -22.60
N ILE A 124 -9.33 -20.79 -22.21
CA ILE A 124 -8.04 -21.22 -22.81
C ILE A 124 -7.26 -22.16 -21.87
N ARG A 125 -7.91 -22.95 -21.00
CA ARG A 125 -7.25 -24.13 -20.41
C ARG A 125 -7.49 -25.33 -21.34
N PRO A 126 -6.52 -25.74 -22.17
CA PRO A 126 -6.68 -26.97 -22.93
C PRO A 126 -6.76 -28.14 -21.95
N ILE A 127 -7.82 -28.94 -22.13
CA ILE A 127 -7.99 -30.23 -21.51
C ILE A 127 -6.79 -31.07 -21.93
N ARG A 128 -5.83 -31.29 -21.02
CA ARG A 128 -4.78 -32.29 -21.21
C ARG A 128 -5.48 -33.64 -21.18
N LYS A 129 -5.52 -34.31 -22.35
CA LYS A 129 -5.83 -35.73 -22.48
C LYS A 129 -4.73 -36.57 -21.86
#